data_AF-A0A5B9FL67-F1
#
_entry.id   AF-A0A5B9FL67-F1
#
_cell.length_a   1.000
_cell.length_b   1.000
_cell.length_c   1.000
_cell.angle_alpha   90.00
_cell.angle_beta   90.00
_cell.angle_gamma   90.00
#
_symmetry.space_group_name_H-M   'P 1'
#
loop_
_entity.id
_entity.type
_entity.pdbx_description
1 polymer ?
#
loop_
_entity_poly.entity_id
_entity_poly.type
_entity_poly.pdbx_seq_one_letter_code
_entity_poly.pdbx_strand_id
1 'polypeptide(L)' 'MTKPILSDPITLRIPEDVLADIETVAQATERSRSWVIVRALRAYLQQEGAEILAYRRGLSEVAAGEVEDLDEVLKT' A
#
# COMPACT_ATOMS: atom_id res chain seq x y z
N MET A 1 -9.98 3.11 -19.25
CA MET A 1 -9.81 3.05 -17.78
C MET A 1 -10.31 4.35 -17.20
N THR A 2 -11.19 4.30 -16.20
CA THR A 2 -11.70 5.49 -15.51
C THR A 2 -10.58 6.12 -14.67
N LYS A 3 -10.52 7.46 -14.67
CA LYS A 3 -9.52 8.20 -13.89
C LYS A 3 -9.79 7.98 -12.40
N PRO A 4 -8.78 7.55 -11.60
CA PRO A 4 -9.00 7.32 -10.18
C PRO A 4 -9.33 8.63 -9.46
N ILE A 5 -10.25 8.55 -8.49
CA ILE A 5 -10.56 9.65 -7.57
C ILE A 5 -9.32 9.86 -6.70
N LEU A 6 -8.79 11.09 -6.71
CA LEU A 6 -7.60 11.46 -5.94
C LEU A 6 -8.03 12.03 -4.58
N SER A 7 -7.18 11.86 -3.57
CA SER A 7 -7.31 12.59 -2.31
C SER A 7 -7.00 14.07 -2.51
N ASP A 8 -7.24 14.87 -1.48
CA ASP A 8 -6.61 16.19 -1.38
C ASP A 8 -5.07 16.06 -1.42
N PRO A 9 -4.36 17.10 -1.92
CA PRO A 9 -2.90 17.11 -1.93
C PRO A 9 -2.34 16.92 -0.52
N ILE A 10 -1.35 16.03 -0.40
CA ILE A 10 -0.60 15.83 0.84
C ILE A 10 0.73 16.58 0.78
N THR A 11 1.11 17.25 1.87
CA THR A 11 2.47 17.80 2.02
C THR A 11 3.34 16.75 2.67
N LEU A 12 4.41 16.33 1.99
CA LEU A 12 5.36 15.33 2.47
C LEU A 12 6.77 15.91 2.52
N ARG A 13 7.47 15.68 3.63
CA ARG A 13 8.89 15.99 3.77
C ARG A 13 9.69 14.70 3.58
N ILE A 14 10.68 14.73 2.70
CA ILE A 14 11.63 13.65 2.46
C ILE A 14 13.07 14.21 2.45
N PRO A 15 14.09 13.38 2.69
CA PRO A 15 15.48 13.76 2.50
C PRO A 15 15.76 14.30 1.09
N GLU A 16 16.69 15.26 0.96
CA GLU A 16 16.99 15.93 -0.31
C GLU A 16 17.59 14.99 -1.36
N ASP A 17 18.44 14.07 -0.93
CA ASP A 17 19.02 13.00 -1.77
C ASP A 17 17.94 12.07 -2.33
N VAL A 18 16.97 11.68 -1.50
CA VAL A 18 15.83 10.87 -1.94
C VAL A 18 14.98 11.60 -2.98
N LEU A 19 14.76 12.91 -2.78
CA LEU A 19 14.05 13.72 -3.77
C LEU A 19 14.81 13.79 -5.10
N ALA A 20 16.13 13.99 -5.06
CA ALA A 20 16.97 14.05 -6.25
C ALA A 20 16.95 12.74 -7.05
N ASP A 21 16.98 11.59 -6.37
CA ASP A 21 16.87 10.28 -7.01
C ASP A 21 15.49 10.07 -7.64
N ILE A 22 14.41 10.45 -6.94
CA ILE A 22 13.04 10.40 -7.49
C ILE A 22 12.92 11.26 -8.75
N GLU A 23 13.51 12.46 -8.74
CA GLU A 23 13.51 13.37 -9.88
C GLU A 23 14.27 12.81 -11.07
N THR A 24 15.44 12.20 -10.82
CA THR A 24 16.23 11.50 -11.85
C THR A 24 15.43 10.36 -12.48
N VAL A 25 14.79 9.51 -11.68
CA VAL A 25 13.95 8.40 -12.18
C VAL A 25 12.74 8.93 -12.96
N ALA A 26 12.08 9.98 -12.45
CA ALA A 26 10.94 10.59 -13.11
C ALA A 26 11.32 11.12 -14.51
N GLN A 27 12.45 11.82 -14.60
CA GLN A 27 12.95 12.36 -15.86
C GLN A 27 13.34 11.25 -16.84
N ALA A 28 14.10 10.25 -16.40
CA ALA A 28 14.55 9.14 -17.23
C ALA A 28 13.41 8.25 -17.76
N THR A 29 12.27 8.24 -17.08
CA THR A 29 11.10 7.42 -17.45
C THR A 29 9.95 8.23 -18.07
N GLU A 30 10.14 9.53 -18.27
CA GLU A 30 9.11 10.46 -18.76
C GLU A 30 7.82 10.41 -17.92
N ARG A 31 7.98 10.33 -16.59
CA ARG A 31 6.88 10.28 -15.61
C ARG A 31 6.93 11.49 -14.68
N SER A 32 5.82 11.73 -13.99
CA SER A 32 5.78 12.75 -12.93
C SER A 32 6.39 12.22 -11.63
N ARG A 33 6.92 13.11 -10.79
CA ARG A 33 7.37 12.80 -9.43
C ARG A 33 6.28 12.07 -8.64
N SER A 34 5.04 12.58 -8.72
CA SER A 34 3.88 11.96 -8.07
C SER A 34 3.64 10.53 -8.54
N TRP A 35 3.87 10.20 -9.81
CA TRP A 35 3.74 8.84 -10.31
C TRP A 35 4.77 7.90 -9.67
N VAL A 36 6.03 8.32 -9.59
CA VAL A 36 7.11 7.54 -8.96
C VAL A 36 6.83 7.31 -7.47
N ILE A 37 6.43 8.38 -6.76
CA ILE A 37 6.08 8.32 -5.34
C ILE A 37 4.89 7.37 -5.11
N VAL A 38 3.80 7.54 -5.86
CA VAL A 38 2.62 6.65 -5.73
C VAL A 38 2.98 5.21 -6.06
N ARG A 39 3.85 4.96 -7.04
CA ARG A 39 4.34 3.62 -7.35
C ARG A 39 5.09 3.01 -6.17
N ALA A 40 6.00 3.75 -5.54
CA ALA A 40 6.74 3.28 -4.37
C ALA A 40 5.81 2.98 -3.18
N LEU A 41 4.85 3.87 -2.90
CA LEU A 41 3.86 3.66 -1.85
C LEU A 41 2.98 2.43 -2.10
N ARG A 42 2.58 2.19 -3.35
CA ARG A 42 1.84 0.97 -3.72
C ARG A 42 2.67 -0.29 -3.53
N ALA A 43 3.95 -0.26 -3.86
CA ALA A 43 4.85 -1.38 -3.65
C ALA A 43 4.98 -1.71 -2.15
N TYR A 44 5.20 -0.70 -1.30
CA TYR A 44 5.20 -0.88 0.17
C TYR A 44 3.89 -1.52 0.67
N LEU A 45 2.73 -1.01 0.22
CA LEU A 45 1.43 -1.54 0.63
C LEU A 45 1.16 -2.97 0.15
N GLN A 46 1.74 -3.38 -0.98
CA GLN A 46 1.61 -4.75 -1.50
C GLN A 46 2.56 -5.74 -0.81
N GLN A 47 3.65 -5.24 -0.23
CA GLN A 47 4.66 -6.03 0.47
C GLN A 47 4.39 -5.93 1.97
N GLU A 48 5.17 -5.13 2.68
CA GLU A 48 5.12 -4.95 4.14
C GLU A 48 3.73 -4.56 4.64
N GLY A 49 3.06 -3.66 3.93
CA GLY A 49 1.73 -3.19 4.32
C GLY A 49 0.64 -4.27 4.22
N ALA A 50 0.81 -5.27 3.34
CA ALA A 50 -0.22 -6.27 3.10
C ALA A 50 -0.45 -7.15 4.33
N GLU A 51 0.63 -7.59 4.98
CA GLU A 51 0.57 -8.41 6.20
C GLU A 51 -0.05 -7.63 7.36
N ILE A 52 0.37 -6.36 7.55
CA ILE A 52 -0.18 -5.50 8.60
C ILE A 52 -1.69 -5.32 8.41
N LEU A 53 -2.13 -5.03 7.18
CA LEU A 53 -3.54 -4.85 6.86
C LEU A 53 -4.34 -6.16 7.01
N ALA A 54 -3.76 -7.30 6.61
CA ALA A 54 -4.38 -8.61 6.78
C ALA A 54 -4.55 -8.98 8.25
N TYR A 55 -3.52 -8.76 9.08
CA TYR A 55 -3.60 -8.98 10.52
C TYR A 55 -4.70 -8.13 11.18
N ARG A 56 -4.76 -6.83 10.85
CA ARG A 56 -5.81 -5.94 11.37
C ARG A 56 -7.21 -6.37 10.94
N ARG A 57 -7.35 -6.88 9.71
CA ARG A 57 -8.61 -7.43 9.21
C ARG A 57 -9.01 -8.67 10.00
N GLY A 58 -8.10 -9.62 10.19
CA GLY A 58 -8.36 -10.85 10.96
C GLY A 58 -8.82 -10.56 12.39
N LEU A 59 -8.23 -9.56 13.07
CA LEU A 59 -8.70 -9.12 14.39
C LEU A 59 -10.15 -8.60 14.34
N SER A 60 -10.53 -7.90 13.28
CA SER A 60 -11.89 -7.41 13.09
C SER A 60 -12.88 -8.52 12.79
N GLU A 61 -12.48 -9.54 12.02
CA GLU A 61 -13.29 -10.72 11.70
C GLU A 61 -13.57 -11.55 12.96
N VAL A 62 -12.53 -11.81 13.76
CA VAL A 62 -12.68 -12.47 15.07
C VAL A 62 -13.62 -11.69 15.99
N ALA A 63 -13.48 -10.36 16.06
CA ALA A 63 -14.36 -9.53 16.88
C ALA A 63 -15.82 -9.52 16.38
N ALA A 64 -16.04 -9.73 15.09
CA ALA A 64 -17.37 -9.86 14.48
C ALA A 64 -17.96 -11.28 14.63
N GLY A 65 -17.20 -12.25 15.13
CA GLY A 65 -17.62 -13.65 15.24
C GLY A 65 -17.46 -14.45 13.95
N GLU A 66 -16.76 -13.90 12.95
CA GLU A 66 -16.42 -14.58 11.69
C GLU A 66 -15.24 -15.53 11.93
N VAL A 67 -15.50 -16.63 12.64
CA VAL A 67 -14.50 -17.64 13.01
C VAL A 67 -15.01 -19.04 12.64
N GLU A 68 -14.09 -19.91 12.22
CA GLU A 68 -14.36 -21.33 12.00
C GLU A 68 -13.71 -22.18 13.08
N ASP A 69 -14.38 -23.27 13.45
CA ASP A 69 -13.83 -24.26 14.36
C ASP A 69 -12.69 -25.03 13.69
N LEU A 70 -11.55 -25.13 14.38
CA LEU A 70 -10.34 -25.75 13.83
C LEU A 70 -10.53 -27.24 13.51
N ASP A 71 -11.30 -27.96 14.33
CA ASP A 71 -11.54 -29.39 14.12
C ASP A 71 -12.40 -29.62 12.87
N GLU A 72 -13.29 -28.69 12.51
CA GLU A 72 -14.07 -28.77 11.26
C GLU A 72 -13.20 -28.48 10.02
N VAL A 73 -12.29 -27.51 10.09
CA VAL A 73 -11.39 -27.17 8.97
C VAL A 73 -10.43 -28.33 8.65
N LEU A 74 -9.89 -29.00 9.67
CA LEU A 74 -8.89 -30.06 9.50
C LEU A 74 -9.47 -31.41 9.02
N LYS A 75 -10.79 -31.55 8.95
CA LYS A 75 -11.47 -32.76 8.44
C LYS A 75 -11.62 -32.78 6.91
N THR A 76 -11.26 -31.69 6.22
CA THR A 76 -11.33 -31.54 4.76
C THR A 76 -9.99 -31.82 4.10
#